data_AF-Q4VPE1-F1
#
_entry.id   AF-Q4VPE1-F1
#
_cell.length_a   1.000
_cell.length_b   1.000
_cell.length_c   1.000
_cell.angle_alpha   90.00
_cell.angle_beta   90.00
_cell.angle_gamma   90.00
#
_symmetry.space_group_name_H-M   'P 1'
#
loop_
_entity.id
_entity.type
_entity.pdbx_description
1 polymer ?
#
loop_
_entity_poly.entity_id
_entity_poly.type
_entity_poly.pdbx_seq_one_letter_code
_entity_poly.pdbx_strand_id
1 'polypeptide(L)'
;LEKLGMLANYHQKSYAMPLTIIAKSLDGGYIEVDGEKSSQFASGLLMAAPFMHRGLRLNSITDHKQPYLDMTTKVMAEFGVTVDIDENIYTANKSQYISTSNYVVEPDVSTASYFWAFAAITGSTIKVMHVTKNSKQGDIKFLEVLEKIGCQVNYYNDGIEVTGNNQLRGIQ
;
A
#
# COMPACT_ATOMS: atom_id res chain seq x y z
N LEU A 1 0.03 -18.64 7.47
CA LEU A 1 -0.85 -19.54 6.67
C LEU A 1 -1.13 -20.86 7.39
N GLU A 2 -0.13 -21.58 7.89
CA GLU A 2 -0.38 -22.82 8.67
C GLU A 2 -1.27 -22.58 9.90
N LYS A 3 -1.02 -21.49 10.64
CA LYS A 3 -1.90 -21.01 11.74
C LYS A 3 -3.35 -20.72 11.32
N LEU A 4 -3.63 -20.58 10.02
CA LEU A 4 -4.96 -20.29 9.45
C LEU A 4 -5.62 -21.54 8.83
N GLY A 5 -5.08 -22.74 9.08
CA GLY A 5 -5.61 -24.01 8.61
C GLY A 5 -5.00 -24.52 7.29
N MET A 6 -3.93 -23.88 6.80
CA MET A 6 -3.25 -24.30 5.58
C MET A 6 -2.21 -25.40 5.85
N LEU A 7 -2.07 -26.38 4.96
CA LEU A 7 -0.92 -27.29 4.95
C LEU A 7 0.08 -26.86 3.88
N ALA A 8 1.37 -26.85 4.22
CA ALA A 8 2.44 -26.53 3.28
C ALA A 8 3.49 -27.65 3.26
N ASN A 9 3.80 -28.14 2.07
CA ASN A 9 4.90 -29.07 1.85
C ASN A 9 6.09 -28.29 1.27
N TYR A 10 7.19 -28.25 2.01
CA TYR A 10 8.44 -27.61 1.57
C TYR A 10 9.34 -28.66 0.93
N HIS A 11 9.80 -28.42 -0.30
CA HIS A 11 10.54 -29.43 -1.09
C HIS A 11 12.06 -29.41 -0.85
N GLN A 12 12.58 -28.39 -0.16
CA GLN A 12 14.01 -28.24 0.09
C GLN A 12 14.27 -27.80 1.54
N LYS A 13 13.94 -26.54 1.86
CA LYS A 13 14.15 -25.94 3.19
C LYS A 13 12.81 -25.46 3.73
N SER A 14 12.55 -25.71 5.02
CA SER A 14 11.36 -25.21 5.71
C SER A 14 11.24 -23.69 5.56
N TYR A 15 10.04 -23.21 5.27
CA TYR A 15 9.72 -21.79 5.07
C TYR A 15 10.47 -21.14 3.90
N ALA A 16 10.81 -21.91 2.86
CA ALA A 16 11.43 -21.42 1.63
C ALA A 16 10.78 -22.03 0.38
N MET A 17 10.98 -21.36 -0.76
CA MET A 17 10.62 -21.90 -2.06
C MET A 17 11.61 -23.01 -2.49
N PRO A 18 11.19 -23.98 -3.33
CA PRO A 18 9.82 -24.19 -3.78
C PRO A 18 8.96 -24.90 -2.71
N LEU A 19 7.68 -24.53 -2.64
CA LEU A 19 6.70 -25.13 -1.72
C LEU A 19 5.38 -25.42 -2.44
N THR A 20 4.64 -26.41 -1.94
CA THR A 20 3.27 -26.73 -2.38
C THR A 20 2.30 -26.42 -1.25
N ILE A 21 1.28 -25.63 -1.56
CA ILE A 21 0.17 -25.33 -0.66
C ILE A 21 -0.94 -26.34 -0.90
N ILE A 22 -1.39 -27.00 0.18
CA ILE A 22 -2.54 -27.91 0.17
C ILE A 22 -3.61 -27.30 1.06
N ALA A 23 -4.65 -26.75 0.44
CA ALA A 23 -5.79 -26.19 1.16
C ALA A 23 -7.09 -26.41 0.38
N LYS A 24 -8.15 -26.84 1.08
CA LYS A 24 -9.52 -26.78 0.56
C LYS A 24 -10.14 -25.38 0.79
N SER A 25 -9.78 -24.75 1.90
CA SER A 25 -10.22 -23.42 2.34
C SER A 25 -9.32 -22.94 3.48
N LEU A 26 -9.36 -21.65 3.81
CA LEU A 26 -8.74 -21.10 5.00
C LEU A 26 -9.82 -20.82 6.06
N ASP A 27 -9.53 -21.18 7.31
CA ASP A 27 -10.47 -20.94 8.42
C ASP A 27 -10.54 -19.46 8.79
N GLY A 28 -9.44 -18.73 8.59
CA GLY A 28 -9.31 -17.34 9.02
C GLY A 28 -9.28 -17.20 10.55
N GLY A 29 -9.76 -16.08 11.07
CA GLY A 29 -9.75 -15.75 12.50
C GLY A 29 -8.68 -14.73 12.86
N TYR A 30 -8.08 -14.85 14.05
CA TYR A 30 -7.07 -13.91 14.53
C TYR A 30 -5.65 -14.33 14.13
N ILE A 31 -4.84 -13.39 13.65
CA ILE A 31 -3.42 -13.59 13.40
C ILE A 31 -2.61 -12.35 13.73
N GLU A 32 -1.40 -12.57 14.19
CA GLU A 32 -0.39 -11.54 14.36
C GLU A 32 0.66 -11.66 13.27
N VAL A 33 0.99 -10.54 12.65
CA VAL A 33 2.03 -10.43 11.62
C VAL A 33 3.02 -9.38 12.07
N ASP A 34 4.30 -9.69 11.94
CA ASP A 34 5.39 -8.74 12.16
C ASP A 34 5.37 -7.69 11.05
N GLY A 35 4.92 -6.47 11.38
CA GLY A 35 4.76 -5.36 10.45
C GLY A 35 6.09 -4.73 10.03
N GLU A 36 7.18 -5.02 10.72
CA GLU A 36 8.52 -4.53 10.38
C GLU A 36 9.18 -5.37 9.29
N LYS A 37 8.91 -6.68 9.27
CA LYS A 37 9.57 -7.60 8.34
C LYS A 37 9.01 -7.53 6.92
N SER A 38 7.69 -7.45 6.75
CA SER A 38 7.09 -7.35 5.41
C SER A 38 5.60 -7.03 5.46
N SER A 39 5.25 -5.82 4.99
CA SER A 39 3.86 -5.43 4.72
C SER A 39 3.19 -6.33 3.67
N GLN A 40 3.96 -6.97 2.78
CA GLN A 40 3.42 -7.83 1.72
C GLN A 40 2.69 -9.05 2.28
N PHE A 41 3.18 -9.62 3.39
CA PHE A 41 2.51 -10.75 4.03
C PHE A 41 1.16 -10.34 4.61
N ALA A 42 1.10 -9.20 5.30
CA ALA A 42 -0.13 -8.68 5.85
C ALA A 42 -1.14 -8.28 4.75
N SER A 43 -0.69 -7.60 3.70
CA SER A 43 -1.53 -7.25 2.53
C SER A 43 -2.07 -8.50 1.83
N GLY A 44 -1.25 -9.52 1.61
CA GLY A 44 -1.68 -10.78 0.99
C GLY A 44 -2.76 -11.50 1.82
N LEU A 45 -2.61 -11.51 3.15
CA LEU A 45 -3.60 -12.07 4.05
C LEU A 45 -4.91 -11.28 4.05
N LEU A 46 -4.84 -9.94 4.06
CA LEU A 46 -6.03 -9.08 3.97
C LEU A 46 -6.78 -9.27 2.67
N MET A 47 -6.07 -9.33 1.53
CA MET A 47 -6.71 -9.58 0.24
C MET A 47 -7.42 -10.94 0.18
N ALA A 48 -6.89 -11.94 0.88
CA ALA A 48 -7.49 -13.27 0.98
C ALA A 48 -8.61 -13.37 2.05
N ALA A 49 -8.70 -12.42 2.98
CA ALA A 49 -9.62 -12.45 4.11
C ALA A 49 -11.10 -12.64 3.73
N PRO A 50 -11.64 -12.01 2.67
CA PRO A 50 -13.04 -12.21 2.24
C PRO A 50 -13.39 -13.67 1.96
N PHE A 51 -12.40 -14.47 1.53
CA PHE A 51 -12.60 -15.86 1.18
C PHE A 51 -12.44 -16.84 2.36
N MET A 52 -12.03 -16.36 3.53
CA MET A 52 -11.84 -17.18 4.72
C MET A 52 -13.16 -17.42 5.44
N HIS A 53 -13.35 -18.61 6.03
CA HIS A 53 -14.64 -18.96 6.66
C HIS A 53 -15.07 -18.01 7.77
N ARG A 54 -14.12 -17.53 8.58
CA ARG A 54 -14.37 -16.60 9.69
C ARG A 54 -13.95 -15.16 9.40
N GLY A 55 -13.65 -14.83 8.13
CA GLY A 55 -12.92 -13.60 7.81
C GLY A 55 -11.54 -13.57 8.45
N LEU A 56 -10.97 -12.38 8.63
CA LEU A 56 -9.67 -12.18 9.25
C LEU A 56 -9.68 -10.99 10.20
N ARG A 57 -9.07 -11.17 11.36
CA ARG A 57 -8.65 -10.11 12.27
C ARG A 57 -7.12 -10.16 12.36
N LEU A 58 -6.46 -9.26 11.65
CA LEU A 58 -5.01 -9.20 11.56
C LEU A 58 -4.48 -8.09 12.46
N ASN A 59 -3.58 -8.42 13.39
CA ASN A 59 -2.82 -7.45 14.16
C ASN A 59 -1.41 -7.31 13.56
N SER A 60 -1.09 -6.12 13.06
CA SER A 60 0.24 -5.79 12.54
C SER A 60 1.13 -5.28 13.69
N ILE A 61 2.05 -6.12 14.16
CA ILE A 61 2.93 -5.76 15.28
C ILE A 61 4.00 -4.79 14.75
N THR A 62 3.80 -3.49 14.97
CA THR A 62 4.73 -2.44 14.57
C THR A 62 4.37 -1.08 15.19
N ASP A 63 5.36 -0.20 15.33
CA ASP A 63 5.18 1.17 15.86
C ASP A 63 5.05 2.24 14.76
N HIS A 64 5.18 1.88 13.49
CA HIS A 64 5.11 2.82 12.37
C HIS A 64 3.92 2.59 11.45
N LYS A 65 3.47 3.67 10.79
CA LYS A 65 2.36 3.62 9.83
C LYS A 65 2.65 2.62 8.71
N GLN A 66 1.62 1.91 8.26
CA GLN A 66 1.70 0.86 7.25
C GLN A 66 1.05 1.33 5.94
N PRO A 67 1.70 2.22 5.14
CA PRO A 67 1.08 2.83 3.96
C PRO A 67 0.61 1.80 2.92
N TYR A 68 1.28 0.64 2.85
CA TYR A 68 0.86 -0.45 1.97
C TYR A 68 -0.41 -1.15 2.44
N LEU A 69 -0.66 -1.26 3.75
CA LEU A 69 -1.93 -1.77 4.27
C LEU A 69 -3.05 -0.75 4.01
N ASP A 70 -2.79 0.54 4.24
CA ASP A 70 -3.74 1.62 3.90
C ASP A 70 -4.11 1.62 2.41
N MET A 71 -3.12 1.42 1.53
CA MET A 71 -3.36 1.27 0.10
C MET A 71 -4.19 0.01 -0.18
N THR A 72 -3.84 -1.12 0.45
CA THR A 72 -4.55 -2.40 0.27
C THR A 72 -6.02 -2.27 0.66
N THR A 73 -6.33 -1.67 1.82
CA THR A 73 -7.72 -1.52 2.29
C THR A 73 -8.54 -0.57 1.41
N LYS A 74 -7.94 0.52 0.91
CA LYS A 74 -8.60 1.42 -0.06
C LYS A 74 -8.94 0.72 -1.36
N VAL A 75 -8.01 -0.07 -1.91
CA VAL A 75 -8.27 -0.86 -3.12
C VAL A 75 -9.34 -1.92 -2.85
N MET A 76 -9.27 -2.64 -1.73
CA MET A 76 -10.30 -3.60 -1.34
C MET A 76 -11.70 -2.96 -1.28
N ALA A 77 -11.80 -1.74 -0.75
CA ALA A 77 -13.05 -1.00 -0.67
C ALA A 77 -13.61 -0.63 -2.06
N GLU A 78 -12.76 -0.28 -3.02
CA GLU A 78 -13.15 -0.02 -4.42
C GLU A 78 -13.71 -1.28 -5.11
N PHE A 79 -13.33 -2.47 -4.64
CA PHE A 79 -13.88 -3.75 -5.06
C PHE A 79 -14.95 -4.29 -4.09
N GLY A 80 -15.55 -3.43 -3.26
CA GLY A 80 -16.71 -3.75 -2.42
C GLY A 80 -16.41 -4.49 -1.11
N VAL A 81 -15.14 -4.58 -0.71
CA VAL A 81 -14.72 -5.20 0.56
C VAL A 81 -14.24 -4.13 1.53
N THR A 82 -15.01 -3.91 2.59
CA THR A 82 -14.63 -2.99 3.67
C THR A 82 -13.75 -3.69 4.69
N VAL A 83 -12.74 -2.96 5.17
CA VAL A 83 -11.85 -3.39 6.26
C VAL A 83 -11.99 -2.37 7.39
N ASP A 84 -12.40 -2.84 8.57
CA ASP A 84 -12.42 -2.01 9.78
C ASP A 84 -11.02 -1.93 10.35
N ILE A 85 -10.55 -0.72 10.67
CA ILE A 85 -9.20 -0.47 11.16
C ILE A 85 -9.29 0.16 12.54
N ASP A 86 -8.71 -0.52 13.53
CA ASP A 86 -8.58 -0.04 14.91
C ASP A 86 -7.10 -0.14 15.32
N GLU A 87 -6.43 1.01 15.38
CA GLU A 87 -4.97 1.12 15.53
C GLU A 87 -4.20 0.27 14.49
N ASN A 88 -3.61 -0.85 14.93
CA ASN A 88 -2.86 -1.80 14.09
C ASN A 88 -3.66 -3.07 13.78
N ILE A 89 -4.95 -3.10 14.13
CA ILE A 89 -5.84 -4.24 13.95
C ILE A 89 -6.75 -3.99 12.74
N TYR A 90 -6.64 -4.85 11.75
CA TYR A 90 -7.40 -4.82 10.51
C TYR A 90 -8.39 -5.99 10.49
N THR A 91 -9.68 -5.68 10.42
CA THR A 91 -10.75 -6.67 10.45
C THR A 91 -11.51 -6.67 9.13
N ALA A 92 -11.47 -7.80 8.43
CA ALA A 92 -12.17 -8.00 7.17
C ALA A 92 -13.07 -9.24 7.29
N ASN A 93 -14.38 -9.05 7.14
CA ASN A 93 -15.35 -10.14 7.24
C ASN A 93 -15.37 -10.98 5.96
N LYS A 94 -15.85 -12.23 6.09
CA LYS A 94 -16.15 -13.08 4.95
C LYS A 94 -17.12 -12.36 4.01
N SER A 95 -16.73 -12.23 2.75
CA SER A 95 -17.46 -11.47 1.74
C SER A 95 -16.98 -11.88 0.34
N GLN A 96 -17.30 -11.08 -0.68
CA GLN A 96 -16.87 -11.31 -2.05
C GLN A 96 -16.50 -9.97 -2.68
N TYR A 97 -15.48 -9.98 -3.53
CA TYR A 97 -15.16 -8.82 -4.35
C TYR A 97 -16.19 -8.64 -5.46
N ILE A 98 -16.50 -7.39 -5.76
CA ILE A 98 -17.33 -6.99 -6.89
C ILE A 98 -16.40 -6.34 -7.91
N SER A 99 -16.31 -6.95 -9.10
CA SER A 99 -15.47 -6.42 -10.16
C SER A 99 -16.01 -5.08 -10.66
N THR A 100 -15.12 -4.09 -10.78
CA THR A 100 -15.39 -2.83 -11.46
C THR A 100 -15.26 -3.02 -12.98
N SER A 101 -16.08 -2.35 -13.80
CA SER A 101 -15.96 -2.46 -15.26
C SER A 101 -14.64 -1.89 -15.80
N ASN A 102 -14.05 -0.91 -15.11
CA ASN A 102 -12.75 -0.33 -15.40
C ASN A 102 -12.06 0.03 -14.08
N TYR A 103 -10.76 -0.27 -13.96
CA TYR A 103 -9.93 0.15 -12.83
C TYR A 103 -8.66 0.79 -13.37
N VAL A 104 -8.45 2.08 -13.07
CA VAL A 104 -7.25 2.81 -13.50
C VAL A 104 -6.18 2.66 -12.43
N VAL A 105 -5.05 2.06 -12.82
CA VAL A 105 -3.87 1.95 -11.95
C VAL A 105 -3.16 3.30 -11.93
N GLU A 106 -2.92 3.84 -10.74
CA GLU A 106 -2.16 5.08 -10.58
C GLU A 106 -0.72 4.92 -11.10
N PRO A 107 -0.12 5.99 -11.66
CA PRO A 107 1.32 5.99 -11.91
C PRO A 107 2.12 5.79 -10.62
N ASP A 108 3.30 5.19 -10.73
CA ASP A 108 4.20 4.95 -9.60
C ASP A 108 4.72 6.28 -9.02
N VAL A 109 4.27 6.63 -7.81
CA VAL A 109 4.61 7.90 -7.16
C VAL A 109 6.04 7.90 -6.65
N SER A 110 6.56 6.75 -6.23
CA SER A 110 7.97 6.61 -5.84
C SER A 110 8.90 6.98 -7.01
N THR A 111 8.54 6.59 -8.23
CA THR A 111 9.27 6.90 -9.46
C THR A 111 9.02 8.35 -9.91
N ALA A 112 7.78 8.83 -9.81
CA ALA A 112 7.43 10.23 -10.06
C ALA A 112 8.28 11.20 -9.21
N SER A 113 8.59 10.80 -7.98
CA SER A 113 9.40 11.59 -7.04
C SER A 113 10.75 12.00 -7.62
N TYR A 114 11.39 11.17 -8.44
CA TYR A 114 12.67 11.51 -9.07
C TYR A 114 12.55 12.66 -10.07
N PHE A 115 11.44 12.73 -10.80
CA PHE A 115 11.19 13.81 -11.75
C PHE A 115 10.90 15.13 -11.04
N TRP A 116 10.12 15.08 -9.96
CA TRP A 116 9.90 16.27 -9.12
C TRP A 116 11.17 16.72 -8.39
N ALA A 117 11.99 15.78 -7.92
CA ALA A 117 13.30 16.10 -7.33
C ALA A 117 14.26 16.70 -8.36
N PHE A 118 14.23 16.23 -9.61
CA PHE A 118 14.98 16.83 -10.70
C PHE A 118 14.53 18.27 -10.95
N ALA A 119 13.22 18.53 -10.99
CA ALA A 119 12.68 19.89 -11.08
C ALA A 119 13.19 20.76 -9.92
N ALA A 120 13.12 20.24 -8.69
CA ALA A 120 13.60 20.93 -7.48
C ALA A 120 15.07 21.35 -7.58
N ILE A 121 15.97 20.43 -7.98
CA ILE A 121 17.42 20.66 -8.02
C ILE A 121 17.83 21.58 -9.18
N THR A 122 17.12 21.51 -10.31
CA THR A 122 17.48 22.28 -11.52
C THR A 122 16.79 23.64 -11.62
N GLY A 123 15.82 23.93 -10.75
CA GLY A 123 14.97 25.12 -10.90
C GLY A 123 14.01 25.03 -12.08
N SER A 124 13.84 23.84 -12.68
CA SER A 124 12.92 23.63 -13.80
C SER A 124 11.50 23.35 -13.31
N THR A 125 10.56 23.26 -14.26
CA THR A 125 9.16 22.91 -14.01
C THR A 125 8.85 21.56 -14.66
N ILE A 126 8.39 20.60 -13.87
CA ILE A 126 7.97 19.28 -14.38
C ILE A 126 6.60 18.91 -13.83
N LYS A 127 5.70 18.54 -14.75
CA LYS A 127 4.39 17.95 -14.44
C LYS A 127 4.42 16.45 -14.69
N VAL A 128 4.08 15.67 -13.68
CA VAL A 128 3.83 14.23 -13.81
C VAL A 128 2.32 14.03 -13.97
N MET A 129 1.93 13.43 -15.09
CA MET A 129 0.53 13.22 -15.46
C MET A 129 -0.08 12.06 -14.70
N HIS A 130 -1.40 12.10 -14.51
CA HIS A 130 -2.26 11.06 -13.91
C HIS A 130 -1.98 10.72 -12.43
N VAL A 131 -1.03 11.39 -11.79
CA VAL A 131 -0.93 11.44 -10.33
C VAL A 131 -1.77 12.60 -9.85
N THR A 132 -2.62 12.37 -8.84
CA THR A 132 -3.45 13.42 -8.25
C THR A 132 -3.20 13.54 -6.75
N LYS A 133 -3.65 14.64 -6.14
CA LYS A 133 -3.54 14.85 -4.69
C LYS A 133 -4.19 13.72 -3.85
N ASN A 134 -5.14 13.00 -4.43
CA ASN A 134 -5.88 11.93 -3.78
C ASN A 134 -5.24 10.54 -3.98
N SER A 135 -3.98 10.48 -4.43
CA SER A 135 -3.25 9.22 -4.61
C SER A 135 -3.31 8.34 -3.36
N LYS A 136 -3.48 7.03 -3.58
CA LYS A 136 -3.46 6.03 -2.50
C LYS A 136 -2.04 5.75 -1.98
N GLN A 137 -1.02 6.17 -2.71
CA GLN A 137 0.38 5.88 -2.42
C GLN A 137 0.94 6.84 -1.35
N GLY A 138 1.64 6.28 -0.36
CA GLY A 138 2.18 7.05 0.76
C GLY A 138 3.24 8.07 0.35
N ASP A 139 3.97 7.78 -0.73
CA ASP A 139 5.05 8.57 -1.33
C ASP A 139 4.59 9.95 -1.80
N ILE A 140 3.28 10.17 -1.95
CA ILE A 140 2.71 11.48 -2.32
C ILE A 140 3.11 12.58 -1.32
N LYS A 141 3.41 12.20 -0.07
CA LYS A 141 3.91 13.10 0.98
C LYS A 141 5.27 13.71 0.69
N PHE A 142 6.02 13.16 -0.27
CA PHE A 142 7.26 13.79 -0.74
C PHE A 142 7.01 15.21 -1.28
N LEU A 143 5.83 15.49 -1.83
CA LEU A 143 5.49 16.85 -2.28
C LEU A 143 5.47 17.86 -1.13
N GLU A 144 5.02 17.46 0.07
CA GLU A 144 5.06 18.32 1.27
C GLU A 144 6.51 18.65 1.67
N VAL A 145 7.43 17.73 1.44
CA VAL A 145 8.87 17.94 1.65
C VAL A 145 9.38 18.97 0.65
N LEU A 146 9.03 18.83 -0.63
CA LEU A 146 9.41 19.75 -1.70
C LEU A 146 8.91 21.18 -1.45
N GLU A 147 7.67 21.34 -0.98
CA GLU A 147 7.15 22.64 -0.56
C GLU A 147 7.96 23.25 0.58
N LYS A 148 8.30 22.46 1.61
CA LYS A 148 9.08 22.93 2.77
C LYS A 148 10.50 23.35 2.41
N ILE A 149 11.14 22.67 1.47
CA ILE A 149 12.48 23.07 0.98
C ILE A 149 12.42 24.27 0.01
N GLY A 150 11.22 24.74 -0.34
CA GLY A 150 11.00 26.00 -1.07
C GLY A 150 10.62 25.86 -2.54
N CYS A 151 10.24 24.66 -3.00
CA CYS A 151 9.65 24.46 -4.33
C CYS A 151 8.19 24.91 -4.36
N GLN A 152 7.69 25.26 -5.53
CA GLN A 152 6.25 25.46 -5.77
C GLN A 152 5.64 24.16 -6.27
N VAL A 153 4.54 23.73 -5.64
CA VAL A 153 3.77 22.55 -6.06
C VAL A 153 2.37 22.97 -6.48
N ASN A 154 1.99 22.66 -7.71
CA ASN A 154 0.66 22.92 -8.26
C ASN A 154 -0.07 21.59 -8.50
N TYR A 155 -1.28 21.46 -7.95
CA TYR A 155 -2.12 20.28 -8.09
C TYR A 155 -3.18 20.52 -9.16
N TYR A 156 -3.18 19.69 -10.20
CA TYR A 156 -4.19 19.68 -11.25
C TYR A 156 -5.02 18.39 -11.21
N ASN A 157 -6.14 18.38 -11.94
CA ASN A 157 -6.99 17.19 -12.05
C ASN A 157 -6.31 16.03 -12.80
N ASP A 158 -5.36 16.35 -13.67
CA ASP A 158 -4.69 15.44 -14.59
C ASP A 158 -3.19 15.27 -14.28
N GLY A 159 -2.69 15.84 -13.19
CA GLY A 159 -1.27 15.72 -12.83
C GLY A 159 -0.84 16.65 -11.70
N ILE A 160 0.40 16.47 -11.27
CA ILE A 160 1.04 17.34 -10.27
C ILE A 160 2.31 17.91 -10.87
N GLU A 161 2.45 19.22 -10.74
CA GLU A 161 3.57 19.99 -11.24
C GLU A 161 4.42 20.51 -10.09
N VAL A 162 5.72 20.40 -10.25
CA VAL A 162 6.70 20.98 -9.33
C VAL A 162 7.60 21.93 -10.10
N THR A 163 7.73 23.15 -9.59
CA THR A 163 8.71 24.13 -10.04
C THR A 163 9.78 24.27 -8.97
N GLY A 164 11.02 23.99 -9.34
CA GLY A 164 12.16 24.13 -8.46
C GLY A 164 12.50 25.59 -8.14
N ASN A 165 13.31 25.76 -7.10
CA ASN A 165 13.81 27.05 -6.66
C ASN A 165 15.33 26.99 -6.60
N ASN A 166 16.01 28.00 -7.14
CA ASN A 166 17.47 28.09 -7.15
C ASN A 166 18.09 28.23 -5.74
N GLN A 167 17.27 28.32 -4.69
CA GLN A 167 17.70 28.39 -3.29
C GLN A 167 16.88 27.41 -2.42
N LEU A 168 17.17 26.12 -2.53
CA LEU A 168 16.59 25.10 -1.67
C LEU A 168 17.04 25.29 -0.21
N ARG A 169 16.12 25.07 0.73
CA ARG A 169 16.36 25.17 2.18
C ARG A 169 16.45 23.79 2.80
N GLY A 170 17.43 23.57 3.67
CA GLY A 170 17.44 22.38 4.52
C GLY A 170 16.25 22.39 5.48
N ILE A 171 15.70 21.22 5.75
CA ILE A 171 14.59 21.01 6.69
C ILE A 171 15.01 19.98 7.75
N GLN A 172 14.45 20.09 8.96
CA GLN A 172 14.63 19.13 10.06
C GLN A 172 13.60 18.00 9.99
#